data_AF-A0A9W6K7F2-F1
#
_entry.id   AF-A0A9W6K7F2-F1
#
_cell.length_a   1.000
_cell.length_b   1.000
_cell.length_c   1.000
_cell.angle_alpha   90.00
_cell.angle_beta   90.00
_cell.angle_gamma   90.00
#
_symmetry.space_group_name_H-M   'P 1'
#
loop_
_entity.id
_entity.type
_entity.pdbx_description
1 polymer ?
#
loop_
_entity_poly.entity_id
_entity_poly.type
_entity_poly.pdbx_seq_one_letter_code
_entity_poly.pdbx_strand_id
1 'polypeptide(L)'
;MLPEVRLLEAGVTLRLCTCGQSAQSPDCTTECENALIFTARREQRLLLCRCGQSKNLPFCDGSHNPPAPSWKAKWRRFWSGL
;
A
#
# COMPACT_ATOMS: atom_id res chain seq x y z
N MET A 1 -8.35 3.15 -6.91
CA MET A 1 -7.98 1.91 -6.16
C MET A 1 -7.53 2.33 -4.77
N LEU A 2 -8.13 1.77 -3.72
CA LEU A 2 -7.74 2.06 -2.33
C LEU A 2 -6.67 1.06 -1.84
N PRO A 3 -5.85 1.43 -0.84
CA PRO A 3 -4.91 0.50 -0.22
C PRO A 3 -5.63 -0.64 0.52
N GLU A 4 -4.89 -1.72 0.77
CA GLU A 4 -5.31 -2.74 1.73
C GLU A 4 -4.93 -2.27 3.15
N VAL A 5 -5.83 -2.47 4.10
CA VAL A 5 -5.52 -2.33 5.54
C VAL A 5 -5.36 -3.72 6.11
N ARG A 6 -4.17 -4.04 6.64
CA ARG A 6 -3.90 -5.34 7.26
C ARG A 6 -3.60 -5.18 8.73
N LEU A 7 -4.37 -5.86 9.58
CA LEU A 7 -4.13 -5.97 11.01
C LEU A 7 -3.19 -7.14 11.26
N LEU A 8 -2.10 -6.93 11.97
CA LEU A 8 -1.11 -7.96 12.28
C LEU A 8 -0.92 -8.07 13.78
N GLU A 9 -0.89 -9.30 14.28
CA GLU A 9 -0.40 -9.63 15.61
C GLU A 9 1.13 -9.66 15.64
N ALA A 10 1.73 -9.67 16.84
CA ALA A 10 3.16 -9.81 17.00
C ALA A 10 3.66 -11.19 16.51
N GLY A 11 4.79 -11.23 15.81
CA GLY A 11 5.40 -12.44 15.29
C GLY A 11 4.93 -12.84 13.88
N VAL A 12 3.81 -12.31 13.38
CA VAL A 12 3.35 -12.58 12.02
C VAL A 12 4.39 -12.11 11.01
N THR A 13 4.73 -12.99 10.07
CA THR A 13 5.67 -12.71 8.99
C THR A 13 4.95 -12.71 7.64
N LEU A 14 5.16 -11.65 6.87
CA LEU A 14 4.61 -11.46 5.53
C LEU A 14 5.73 -11.45 4.49
N ARG A 15 5.37 -11.80 3.25
CA ARG A 15 6.22 -11.66 2.07
C ARG A 15 5.55 -10.70 1.10
N LEU A 16 6.09 -9.50 1.00
CA LEU A 16 5.45 -8.36 0.33
C LEU A 16 6.17 -7.96 -0.95
N CYS A 17 5.42 -7.58 -1.98
CA CYS A 17 5.96 -7.18 -3.27
C CYS A 17 6.49 -5.73 -3.23
N THR A 18 7.77 -5.55 -3.52
CA THR A 18 8.45 -4.25 -3.57
C THR A 18 8.52 -3.67 -4.99
N CYS A 19 8.37 -4.49 -6.03
CA CYS A 19 8.53 -4.08 -7.42
C CYS A 19 7.21 -3.73 -8.13
N GLY A 20 6.06 -4.05 -7.53
CA GLY A 20 4.73 -3.80 -8.10
C GLY A 20 4.33 -4.73 -9.25
N GLN A 21 5.16 -5.70 -9.61
CA GLN A 21 4.93 -6.62 -10.74
C GLN A 21 4.29 -7.96 -10.35
N SER A 22 4.14 -8.22 -9.05
CA SER A 22 3.53 -9.48 -8.61
C SER A 22 2.05 -9.52 -8.97
N ALA A 23 1.61 -10.64 -9.55
CA ALA A 23 0.20 -10.95 -9.77
C ALA A 23 -0.59 -11.07 -8.45
N GLN A 24 0.08 -11.25 -7.31
CA GLN A 24 -0.50 -11.38 -5.98
C GLN A 24 -0.35 -10.11 -5.13
N SER A 25 0.01 -8.98 -5.76
CA SER A 25 0.17 -7.69 -5.07
C SER A 25 -1.04 -7.39 -4.17
N PRO A 26 -0.84 -7.05 -2.88
CA PRO A 26 0.39 -6.55 -2.25
C PRO A 26 1.41 -7.61 -1.79
N ASP A 27 1.05 -8.89 -1.82
CA ASP A 27 1.94 -9.99 -1.45
C ASP A 27 2.84 -10.40 -2.63
N CYS A 28 3.82 -11.25 -2.36
CA CYS A 28 4.71 -11.79 -3.39
C CYS A 28 4.78 -13.31 -3.33
N THR A 29 5.08 -13.92 -4.48
CA THR A 29 5.21 -15.38 -4.57
C THR A 29 6.43 -15.86 -3.79
N THR A 30 6.40 -17.11 -3.35
CA THR A 30 7.48 -17.73 -2.56
C THR A 30 8.82 -17.75 -3.31
N GLU A 31 8.81 -17.73 -4.63
CA GLU A 31 9.99 -17.80 -5.49
C GLU A 31 10.64 -16.42 -5.72
N CYS A 32 9.96 -15.33 -5.37
CA CYS A 32 10.46 -13.97 -5.67
C CYS A 32 11.57 -13.52 -4.70
N GLU A 33 12.84 -13.69 -5.09
CA GLU A 33 14.01 -13.33 -4.28
C GLU A 33 14.02 -11.87 -3.78
N ASN A 34 13.38 -10.96 -4.52
CA ASN A 34 13.34 -9.52 -4.21
C ASN A 34 12.19 -9.11 -3.28
N ALA A 35 11.37 -10.07 -2.82
CA ALA A 35 10.26 -9.75 -1.93
C ALA A 35 10.76 -9.31 -0.54
N LEU A 36 10.08 -8.32 0.03
CA LEU A 36 10.33 -7.90 1.40
C LEU A 36 9.75 -8.92 2.37
N ILE A 37 10.60 -9.51 3.21
CA ILE A 37 10.14 -10.28 4.37
C ILE A 37 9.93 -9.32 5.54
N PHE A 38 8.68 -9.15 5.93
CA PHE A 38 8.28 -8.25 7.02
C PHE A 38 7.77 -9.06 8.21
N THR A 39 8.45 -8.98 9.36
CA THR A 39 7.98 -9.59 10.61
C THR A 39 7.49 -8.51 11.57
N ALA A 40 6.22 -8.59 11.95
CA ALA A 40 5.61 -7.67 12.89
C ALA A 40 6.19 -7.87 14.30
N ARG A 41 6.90 -6.88 14.85
CA ARG A 41 7.43 -6.97 16.23
C ARG A 41 6.36 -6.79 17.32
N ARG A 42 5.25 -6.19 16.96
CA ARG A 42 4.09 -5.89 17.82
C ARG A 42 2.84 -5.83 16.97
N GLU A 43 1.69 -5.82 17.63
CA GLU A 43 0.43 -5.57 16.94
C GLU A 43 0.46 -4.21 16.23
N GLN A 44 0.11 -4.21 14.94
CA GLN A 44 0.12 -3.01 14.12
C GLN A 44 -0.79 -3.13 12.89
N ARG A 45 -1.15 -1.96 12.34
CA ARG A 45 -1.85 -1.84 11.06
C ARG A 45 -0.87 -1.47 9.97
N LEU A 46 -0.91 -2.20 8.87
CA LEU A 46 -0.22 -1.84 7.64
C LEU A 46 -1.21 -1.29 6.62
N LEU A 47 -0.78 -0.26 5.89
CA LEU A 47 -1.43 0.23 4.69
C LEU A 47 -0.60 -0.23 3.49
N LEU A 48 -1.09 -1.25 2.78
CA LEU A 48 -0.38 -1.87 1.67
C LEU A 48 -0.89 -1.32 0.34
N CYS A 49 0.04 -1.08 -0.58
CA CYS A 49 -0.24 -0.56 -1.90
C CYS A 49 -0.86 -1.64 -2.79
N ARG A 50 -2.00 -1.30 -3.42
CA ARG A 50 -2.66 -2.15 -4.42
C ARG A 50 -2.66 -1.57 -5.83
N CYS A 51 -2.15 -0.35 -6.00
CA CYS A 51 -2.20 0.37 -7.28
C CYS A 51 -0.89 0.30 -8.07
N GLY A 52 0.22 -0.16 -7.46
CA GLY A 52 1.55 -0.21 -8.07
C GLY A 52 2.24 1.15 -8.27
N GLN A 53 1.62 2.26 -7.87
CA GLN A 53 2.14 3.62 -8.10
C GLN A 53 2.89 4.21 -6.89
N SER A 54 2.97 3.48 -5.77
CA SER A 54 3.67 3.95 -4.58
C SER A 54 5.17 4.05 -4.85
N LYS A 55 5.80 5.11 -4.35
CA LYS A 55 7.27 5.23 -4.34
C LYS A 55 7.90 4.48 -3.17
N ASN A 56 7.07 3.96 -2.26
CA ASN A 56 7.47 3.24 -1.07
C ASN A 56 6.83 1.84 -1.02
N LEU A 57 6.77 1.15 -2.16
CA LEU A 57 6.29 -0.23 -2.23
C LEU A 57 7.04 -1.10 -1.19
N PRO A 58 6.36 -1.99 -0.46
CA PRO A 58 4.96 -2.42 -0.62
C PRO A 58 3.91 -1.51 0.04
N PHE A 59 4.32 -0.45 0.73
CA PHE A 59 3.44 0.40 1.53
C PHE A 59 2.73 1.44 0.67
N CYS A 60 1.53 1.85 1.10
CA CYS A 60 0.80 2.93 0.47
C CYS A 60 1.32 4.29 0.94
N ASP A 61 1.63 5.17 -0.02
CA ASP A 61 2.05 6.56 0.20
C ASP A 61 1.01 7.59 -0.29
N GLY A 62 -0.15 7.13 -0.74
CA GLY A 62 -1.21 7.97 -1.28
C GLY A 62 -1.08 8.32 -2.77
N SER A 63 -0.03 7.85 -3.47
CA SER A 63 0.21 8.10 -4.90
C SER A 63 -0.92 7.60 -5.82
N HIS A 64 -1.83 6.75 -5.32
CA HIS A 64 -3.05 6.36 -6.04
C HIS A 64 -4.03 7.51 -6.28
N ASN A 65 -3.86 8.63 -5.60
CA ASN A 65 -4.66 9.83 -5.83
C ASN A 65 -4.00 10.69 -6.90
N PRO A 66 -4.76 11.22 -7.87
CA PRO A 66 -4.20 12.17 -8.81
C PRO A 66 -3.62 13.39 -8.07
N PRO A 67 -2.62 14.08 -8.64
CA PRO A 67 -2.15 15.34 -8.09
C PRO A 67 -3.29 16.35 -8.02
N ALA A 68 -3.35 17.13 -6.94
CA ALA A 68 -4.30 18.24 -6.79
C ALA A 68 -3.49 19.54 -6.91
N PRO A 69 -3.69 20.34 -7.97
CA PRO A 69 -2.86 21.53 -8.23
C PRO A 69 -3.13 22.68 -7.24
N SER A 70 -4.19 22.59 -6.43
CA SER A 70 -4.53 23.61 -5.45
C SER A 70 -5.30 23.04 -4.27
N TRP A 71 -5.31 23.80 -3.18
CA TRP A 71 -6.14 23.52 -2.01
C TRP A 71 -7.63 23.39 -2.38
N LYS A 72 -8.14 24.29 -3.24
CA LYS A 72 -9.52 24.21 -3.75
C LYS A 72 -9.79 22.92 -4.53
N ALA A 73 -8.83 22.45 -5.33
CA ALA A 73 -8.94 21.17 -6.04
C ALA A 73 -8.91 19.97 -5.07
N LYS A 74 -8.14 20.06 -3.99
CA LYS A 74 -8.12 19.04 -2.93
C LYS A 74 -9.46 18.97 -2.18
N TRP A 75 -10.05 20.12 -1.85
CA TRP A 75 -11.35 20.21 -1.18
C TRP A 75 -12.53 19.72 -2.01
N ARG A 76 -12.50 19.96 -3.33
CA ARG A 76 -13.50 19.38 -4.24
C ARG A 76 -13.65 17.87 -4.07
N ARG A 77 -12.58 17.12 -3.77
CA ARG A 77 -12.68 15.66 -3.54
C ARG A 77 -13.63 15.26 -2.41
N PHE A 78 -13.84 16.14 -1.44
CA PHE A 78 -14.68 15.89 -0.28
C PHE A 78 -16.09 16.47 -0.43
N TRP A 79 -16.33 17.36 -1.39
CA TRP A 79 -17.58 18.12 -1.54
C TRP A 79 -18.26 17.98 -2.91
N SER A 80 -17.60 17.41 -3.92
CA SER A 80 -18.17 17.25 -5.28
C SER A 80 -19.21 16.11 -5.39
N GLY A 81 -19.72 15.63 -4.26
CA GLY A 81 -20.79 14.63 -4.16
C GLY A 81 -22.09 15.18 -3.55
N LEU A 82 -22.19 16.51 -3.39
CA LEU A 82 -23.45 17.24 -3.30
C LEU A 82 -23.76 17.88 -4.66
#